data_AF-C4WW15-F1
#
_entry.id   AF-C4WW15-F1
#
_cell.length_a   1.000
_cell.length_b   1.000
_cell.length_c   1.000
_cell.angle_alpha   90.00
_cell.angle_beta   90.00
_cell.angle_gamma   90.00
#
_symmetry.space_group_name_H-M   'P 1'
#
loop_
_entity.id
_entity.type
_entity.pdbx_description
1 polymer ?
#
loop_
_entity_poly.entity_id
_entity_poly.type
_entity_poly.pdbx_seq_one_letter_code
_entity_poly.pdbx_strand_id
1 'polypeptide(L)'
;MYVDSRIENYINTIEQLLMNMPEEEFNKYKDALAVKLLEKPKGLMKQAAVYQVEIDTQDYNFNRAQIEVEALKLIAKDDIIKFYNDQISQSGPERHKLAVHVRSTLKNTTAEEVDNSLMANNTILIKDITDFKKKHQLYQLPNSFMPVGHTKSKL
;
A
#
# COMPACT_ATOMS: atom_id res chain seq x y z
N MET A 1 22.48 4.40 7.47
CA MET A 1 21.10 4.10 7.01
C MET A 1 20.11 3.92 8.17
N TYR A 2 20.12 4.81 9.18
CA TYR A 2 19.46 4.56 10.48
C TYR A 2 17.92 4.45 10.42
N VAL A 3 17.26 5.33 9.67
CA VAL A 3 15.79 5.35 9.58
C VAL A 3 15.27 4.07 8.91
N ASP A 4 15.89 3.65 7.81
CA ASP A 4 15.49 2.42 7.11
C ASP A 4 15.64 1.19 8.00
N SER A 5 16.77 1.05 8.70
CA SER A 5 16.99 -0.04 9.66
C SER A 5 15.94 -0.04 10.79
N ARG A 6 15.52 1.13 11.28
CA ARG A 6 14.45 1.23 12.29
C ARG A 6 13.10 0.78 11.75
N ILE A 7 12.77 1.15 10.51
CA ILE A 7 11.54 0.71 9.82
C ILE A 7 11.57 -0.80 9.65
N GLU A 8 12.69 -1.35 9.17
CA GLU A 8 12.90 -2.78 8.97
C GLU A 8 12.79 -3.59 10.26
N ASN A 9 13.40 -3.10 11.34
CA ASN A 9 13.25 -3.74 12.65
C ASN A 9 11.81 -3.72 13.16
N TYR A 10 11.06 -2.64 12.88
CA TYR A 10 9.63 -2.58 13.23
C TYR A 10 8.80 -3.52 12.37
N ILE A 11 9.07 -3.61 11.06
CA ILE A 11 8.38 -4.56 10.17
C ILE A 11 8.48 -5.97 10.76
N ASN A 12 9.67 -6.41 11.18
CA ASN A 12 9.87 -7.73 11.78
C ASN A 12 9.02 -8.02 13.04
N THR A 13 8.49 -7.00 13.73
CA THR A 13 7.59 -7.23 14.88
C THR A 13 6.12 -7.37 14.49
N ILE A 14 5.73 -6.95 13.27
CA ILE A 14 4.34 -6.93 12.81
C ILE A 14 3.74 -8.34 12.75
N GLU A 15 4.51 -9.35 12.33
CA GLU A 15 4.01 -10.72 12.27
C GLU A 15 3.48 -11.20 13.63
N GLN A 16 4.28 -11.00 14.67
CA GLN A 16 3.90 -11.36 16.04
C GLN A 16 2.74 -10.51 16.54
N LEU A 17 2.68 -9.22 16.18
CA LEU A 17 1.54 -8.36 16.52
C LEU A 17 0.24 -8.88 15.89
N LEU A 18 0.27 -9.31 14.62
CA LEU A 18 -0.90 -9.88 13.94
C LEU A 18 -1.31 -11.24 14.52
N MET A 19 -0.34 -12.12 14.80
CA MET A 19 -0.61 -13.43 15.40
C MET A 19 -1.24 -13.30 16.80
N ASN A 20 -0.70 -12.42 17.63
CA ASN A 20 -1.14 -12.21 19.01
C ASN A 20 -2.42 -11.37 19.12
N MET A 21 -2.86 -10.71 18.04
CA MET A 21 -4.09 -9.93 18.03
C MET A 21 -5.32 -10.83 18.21
N PRO A 22 -6.17 -10.57 19.23
CA PRO A 22 -7.44 -11.27 19.40
C PRO A 22 -8.39 -11.02 18.23
N GLU A 23 -9.24 -12.00 17.93
CA GLU A 23 -10.23 -11.90 16.85
C GLU A 23 -11.21 -10.73 17.06
N GLU A 24 -11.57 -10.43 18.32
CA GLU A 24 -12.42 -9.28 18.65
C GLU A 24 -11.76 -7.95 18.27
N GLU A 25 -10.45 -7.81 18.51
CA GLU A 25 -9.70 -6.60 18.17
C GLU A 25 -9.56 -6.46 16.65
N PHE A 26 -9.27 -7.55 15.95
CA PHE A 26 -9.24 -7.59 14.49
C PHE A 26 -10.56 -7.13 13.87
N ASN A 27 -11.69 -7.64 14.39
CA ASN A 27 -13.01 -7.24 13.92
C ASN A 27 -13.31 -5.76 14.23
N LYS A 28 -12.86 -5.21 15.37
CA LYS A 28 -12.94 -3.76 15.63
C LYS A 28 -12.18 -2.93 14.59
N TYR A 29 -10.99 -3.38 14.15
CA TYR A 29 -10.27 -2.70 13.09
C TYR A 29 -11.00 -2.75 11.75
N LYS A 30 -11.60 -3.91 11.40
CA LYS A 30 -12.45 -4.05 10.21
C LYS A 30 -13.65 -3.11 10.25
N ASP A 31 -14.35 -3.04 11.38
CA ASP A 31 -15.51 -2.18 11.56
C ASP A 31 -15.13 -0.70 11.46
N ALA A 32 -14.03 -0.30 12.11
CA ALA A 32 -13.52 1.06 12.04
C ALA A 32 -13.14 1.47 10.60
N LEU A 33 -12.51 0.55 9.85
CA LEU A 33 -12.19 0.79 8.45
C LEU A 33 -13.44 0.87 7.58
N ALA A 34 -14.45 0.01 7.81
CA ALA A 34 -15.71 0.05 7.09
C ALA A 34 -16.47 1.38 7.30
N VAL A 35 -16.50 1.88 8.54
CA VAL A 35 -17.07 3.19 8.87
C VAL A 35 -16.34 4.31 8.12
N LYS A 36 -15.00 4.26 8.09
CA LYS A 36 -14.18 5.25 7.37
C LYS A 36 -14.45 5.23 5.87
N LEU A 37 -14.53 4.05 5.25
CA LEU A 37 -14.82 3.89 3.82
C LEU A 37 -16.22 4.40 3.46
N LEU A 38 -17.21 4.19 4.32
CA LEU A 38 -18.59 4.64 4.11
C LEU A 38 -18.85 6.08 4.55
N GLU A 39 -17.83 6.82 5.02
CA GLU A 39 -18.02 8.20 5.44
C GLU A 39 -18.47 9.06 4.24
N LYS A 40 -19.68 9.61 4.34
CA LYS A 40 -20.24 10.44 3.27
C LYS A 40 -19.45 11.75 3.15
N PRO A 41 -19.09 12.17 1.93
CA PRO A 41 -18.47 13.46 1.70
C PRO A 41 -19.33 14.61 2.25
N LYS A 42 -18.74 15.41 3.14
CA LYS A 42 -19.41 16.57 3.76
C LYS A 42 -19.34 17.79 2.84
N GLY A 43 -20.11 17.74 1.75
CA GLY A 43 -20.29 18.85 0.80
C GLY A 43 -19.98 18.49 -0.65
N LEU A 44 -20.51 19.32 -1.56
CA LEU A 44 -20.48 19.08 -3.01
C LEU A 44 -19.06 18.94 -3.56
N MET A 45 -18.12 19.82 -3.16
CA MET A 45 -16.74 19.77 -3.65
C MET A 45 -16.02 18.49 -3.25
N LYS A 46 -16.28 17.96 -2.05
CA LYS A 46 -15.70 16.68 -1.60
C LYS A 46 -16.29 15.51 -2.39
N GLN A 47 -17.59 15.54 -2.65
CA GLN A 47 -18.24 14.51 -3.47
C GLN A 47 -17.73 14.54 -4.91
N ALA A 48 -17.57 15.74 -5.50
CA ALA A 48 -16.99 15.92 -6.82
C ALA A 48 -15.54 15.39 -6.87
N ALA A 49 -14.73 15.65 -5.84
CA ALA A 49 -13.36 15.12 -5.77
C ALA A 49 -13.33 13.58 -5.74
N VAL A 50 -14.25 12.93 -5.04
CA VAL A 50 -14.36 11.45 -5.04
C VAL A 50 -14.63 10.93 -6.44
N TYR A 51 -15.59 11.52 -7.18
CA TYR A 51 -15.87 11.10 -8.55
C TYR A 51 -14.76 11.46 -9.53
N GLN A 52 -14.10 12.59 -9.32
CA GLN A 52 -13.00 13.02 -10.18
C GLN A 52 -11.86 12.01 -10.16
N VAL A 53 -11.52 11.45 -8.98
CA VAL A 53 -10.50 10.39 -8.88
C VAL A 53 -10.87 9.17 -9.74
N GLU A 54 -12.12 8.69 -9.68
CA GLU A 54 -12.56 7.55 -10.50
C GLU A 54 -12.52 7.83 -12.01
N ILE A 55 -12.74 9.08 -12.42
CA ILE A 55 -12.68 9.52 -13.82
C ILE A 55 -11.22 9.61 -14.27
N ASP A 56 -10.36 10.23 -13.46
CA ASP A 56 -8.95 10.46 -13.77
C ASP A 56 -8.17 9.14 -13.86
N THR A 57 -8.51 8.17 -12.99
CA THR A 57 -7.93 6.82 -13.05
C THR A 57 -8.59 5.91 -14.10
N GLN A 58 -9.69 6.36 -14.72
CA GLN A 58 -10.51 5.58 -15.65
C GLN A 58 -11.09 4.29 -15.05
N ASP A 59 -11.15 4.21 -13.72
CA ASP A 59 -11.75 3.09 -13.00
C ASP A 59 -13.28 3.16 -13.07
N TYR A 60 -13.88 4.35 -13.03
CA TYR A 60 -15.33 4.59 -13.04
C TYR A 60 -16.12 3.79 -11.98
N ASN A 61 -15.50 3.42 -10.87
CA ASN A 61 -16.16 2.69 -9.79
C ASN A 61 -16.83 3.64 -8.79
N PHE A 62 -17.94 4.27 -9.19
CA PHE A 62 -18.61 5.26 -8.34
C PHE A 62 -19.26 4.69 -7.07
N ASN A 63 -19.39 3.36 -6.98
CA ASN A 63 -19.89 2.64 -5.79
C ASN A 63 -18.75 1.89 -5.05
N ARG A 64 -17.49 2.30 -5.25
CA ARG A 64 -16.30 1.65 -4.69
C ARG A 64 -16.41 1.42 -3.19
N ALA A 65 -16.84 2.43 -2.44
CA ALA A 65 -16.96 2.34 -0.98
C ALA A 65 -17.86 1.18 -0.53
N GLN A 66 -18.99 0.94 -1.19
CA GLN A 66 -19.88 -0.16 -0.86
C GLN A 66 -19.26 -1.51 -1.21
N ILE A 67 -18.67 -1.61 -2.41
CA ILE A 67 -18.03 -2.84 -2.90
C ILE A 67 -16.83 -3.23 -2.02
N GLU A 68 -15.97 -2.28 -1.68
CA GLU A 68 -14.80 -2.51 -0.84
C GLU A 68 -15.20 -2.91 0.59
N VAL A 69 -16.28 -2.36 1.15
CA VAL A 69 -16.77 -2.78 2.45
C VAL A 69 -17.37 -4.19 2.43
N GLU A 70 -18.07 -4.55 1.35
CA GLU A 70 -18.54 -5.94 1.18
C GLU A 70 -17.37 -6.92 1.08
N ALA A 71 -16.32 -6.58 0.33
CA ALA A 71 -15.10 -7.39 0.26
C ALA A 71 -14.38 -7.45 1.61
N LEU A 72 -14.25 -6.32 2.31
CA LEU A 72 -13.59 -6.23 3.62
C LEU A 72 -14.23 -7.16 4.66
N LYS A 73 -15.55 -7.33 4.64
CA LYS A 73 -16.26 -8.24 5.54
C LYS A 73 -15.79 -9.69 5.39
N LEU A 74 -15.43 -10.12 4.18
CA LEU A 74 -15.00 -11.47 3.85
C LEU A 74 -13.55 -11.77 4.25
N ILE A 75 -12.73 -10.75 4.49
CA ILE A 75 -11.32 -10.92 4.85
C ILE A 75 -11.17 -11.50 6.26
N ALA A 76 -10.45 -12.61 6.39
CA ALA A 76 -10.07 -13.21 7.67
C ALA A 76 -8.69 -12.70 8.12
N LYS A 77 -8.40 -12.87 9.42
CA LYS A 77 -7.09 -12.48 9.99
C LYS A 77 -5.94 -13.22 9.31
N ASP A 78 -6.14 -14.51 9.01
CA ASP A 78 -5.14 -15.34 8.34
C ASP A 78 -4.81 -14.85 6.92
N ASP A 79 -5.77 -14.24 6.20
CA ASP A 79 -5.52 -13.63 4.89
C ASP A 79 -4.54 -12.46 5.00
N ILE A 80 -4.67 -11.66 6.07
CA ILE A 80 -3.78 -10.52 6.34
C ILE A 80 -2.39 -10.99 6.77
N ILE A 81 -2.30 -12.04 7.60
CA ILE A 81 -1.02 -12.63 8.00
C ILE A 81 -0.30 -13.17 6.76
N LYS A 82 -1.01 -13.90 5.90
CA LYS A 82 -0.47 -14.40 4.64
C LYS A 82 0.01 -13.26 3.74
N PHE A 83 -0.83 -12.24 3.53
CA PHE A 83 -0.46 -11.07 2.74
C PHE A 83 0.80 -10.38 3.28
N TYR A 84 0.88 -10.20 4.60
CA TYR A 84 2.05 -9.62 5.24
C TYR A 84 3.31 -10.46 5.01
N ASN A 85 3.21 -11.79 5.21
CA ASN A 85 4.34 -12.70 5.02
C ASN A 85 4.83 -12.74 3.57
N ASP A 86 3.90 -12.73 2.61
CA ASP A 86 4.23 -12.83 1.18
C ASP A 86 4.80 -11.51 0.62
N GLN A 87 4.19 -10.37 0.96
CA GLN A 87 4.42 -9.08 0.28
C GLN A 87 5.29 -8.09 1.07
N ILE A 88 5.26 -8.14 2.40
CA ILE A 88 5.80 -7.06 3.25
C ILE A 88 7.01 -7.51 4.06
N SER A 89 6.97 -8.72 4.62
CA SER A 89 8.01 -9.28 5.49
C SER A 89 9.39 -9.24 4.82
N GLN A 90 10.47 -9.16 5.61
CA GLN A 90 11.83 -9.11 5.07
C GLN A 90 12.19 -10.32 4.20
N SER A 91 11.65 -11.48 4.55
CA SER A 91 11.82 -12.75 3.85
C SER A 91 10.70 -13.03 2.84
N GLY A 92 9.83 -12.07 2.57
CA GLY A 92 8.67 -12.24 1.70
C GLY A 92 9.11 -12.53 0.25
N PRO A 93 8.62 -13.62 -0.37
CA PRO A 93 9.01 -14.00 -1.73
C PRO A 93 8.59 -12.98 -2.79
N GLU A 94 7.52 -12.23 -2.54
CA GLU A 94 6.96 -11.23 -3.47
C GLU A 94 7.22 -9.79 -2.99
N ARG A 95 8.20 -9.61 -2.11
CA ARG A 95 8.52 -8.29 -1.55
C ARG A 95 9.13 -7.36 -2.60
N HIS A 96 8.50 -6.21 -2.80
CA HIS A 96 9.02 -5.13 -3.64
C HIS A 96 9.26 -3.87 -2.78
N LYS A 97 10.52 -3.43 -2.64
CA LYS A 97 10.90 -2.26 -1.83
C LYS A 97 11.69 -1.25 -2.66
N LEU A 98 11.27 0.01 -2.61
CA LEU A 98 12.01 1.16 -3.13
C LEU A 98 12.17 2.18 -1.99
N ALA A 99 13.40 2.61 -1.72
CA ALA A 99 13.69 3.61 -0.69
C ALA A 99 14.37 4.84 -1.32
N VAL A 100 13.86 6.03 -1.01
CA VAL A 100 14.42 7.32 -1.47
C VAL A 100 15.03 8.05 -0.29
N HIS A 101 16.34 8.26 -0.33
CA HIS A 101 17.09 8.85 0.78
C HIS A 101 17.47 10.29 0.43
N VAL A 102 16.84 11.25 1.11
CA VAL A 102 17.16 12.68 0.97
C VAL A 102 18.13 13.09 2.06
N ARG A 103 19.31 13.58 1.68
CA ARG A 103 20.33 14.04 2.62
C ARG A 103 20.22 15.55 2.86
N SER A 104 20.32 15.96 4.13
CA SER A 104 20.42 17.37 4.49
C SER A 104 21.74 17.95 3.97
N THR A 105 21.69 19.20 3.47
CA THR A 105 22.85 19.97 3.02
C THR A 105 23.51 20.77 4.14
N LEU A 106 22.92 20.79 5.33
CA LEU A 106 23.51 21.44 6.51
C LEU A 106 24.71 20.61 6.99
N LYS A 107 25.89 21.24 7.01
CA LYS A 107 27.15 20.63 7.50
C LYS A 107 27.07 20.44 9.02
N ASN A 108 26.45 19.36 9.47
CA ASN A 108 26.63 18.88 10.83
C ASN A 108 27.85 17.96 10.85
N THR A 109 28.87 18.32 11.63
CA THR A 109 30.23 17.77 11.66
C THR A 109 30.35 16.36 12.24
N THR A 110 29.39 15.47 12.00
CA THR A 110 29.53 14.05 12.40
C THR A 110 29.02 13.12 11.31
N ALA A 111 29.95 12.28 10.84
CA ALA A 111 29.82 11.21 9.85
C ALA A 111 29.87 11.63 8.37
N GLU A 112 31.02 12.16 7.96
CA GLU A 112 31.59 11.82 6.65
C GLU A 112 32.12 10.38 6.70
N GLU A 113 31.22 9.40 6.71
CA GLU A 113 31.57 8.06 6.26
C GLU A 113 30.65 7.77 5.08
N VAL A 114 31.26 7.49 3.93
CA VAL A 114 30.56 6.80 2.84
C VAL A 114 30.06 5.51 3.46
N ASP A 115 28.78 5.47 3.78
CA ASP A 115 28.14 4.39 4.52
C ASP A 115 28.17 3.11 3.68
N ASN A 116 29.28 2.38 3.76
CA ASN A 116 29.46 1.07 3.15
C ASN A 116 28.45 0.03 3.71
N SER A 117 27.63 0.38 4.72
CA SER A 117 26.49 -0.44 5.14
C SER A 117 25.36 -0.54 4.10
N LEU A 118 25.41 0.27 3.03
CA LEU A 118 24.56 0.11 1.84
C LEU A 118 24.74 -1.24 1.14
N MET A 119 25.79 -1.99 1.49
CA MET A 119 26.04 -3.35 1.02
C MET A 119 25.42 -4.41 1.95
N ALA A 120 24.23 -4.13 2.52
CA ALA A 120 23.36 -5.23 2.90
C ALA A 120 23.04 -6.01 1.61
N ASN A 121 23.30 -7.32 1.61
CA ASN A 121 23.54 -8.21 0.46
C ASN A 121 22.54 -8.15 -0.74
N ASN A 122 21.43 -7.40 -0.66
CA ASN A 122 20.38 -7.30 -1.67
C ASN A 122 19.99 -5.86 -2.09
N THR A 123 20.78 -4.82 -1.77
CA THR A 123 20.43 -3.44 -2.16
C THR A 123 21.04 -3.04 -3.50
N ILE A 124 20.24 -2.48 -4.41
CA ILE A 124 20.68 -1.95 -5.70
C ILE A 124 20.60 -0.42 -5.67
N LEU A 125 21.76 0.25 -5.75
CA LEU A 125 21.81 1.70 -5.84
C LEU A 125 21.42 2.18 -7.24
N ILE A 126 20.32 2.92 -7.33
CA ILE A 126 19.87 3.53 -8.58
C ILE A 126 20.67 4.81 -8.84
N LYS A 127 21.56 4.77 -9.84
CA LYS A 127 22.36 5.93 -10.28
C LYS A 127 21.67 6.75 -11.37
N ASP A 128 20.93 6.09 -12.26
CA ASP A 128 20.18 6.70 -13.35
C ASP A 128 18.74 6.19 -13.34
N ILE A 129 17.79 7.10 -13.13
CA ILE A 129 16.37 6.78 -13.07
C ILE A 129 15.81 6.34 -14.43
N THR A 130 16.38 6.81 -15.54
CA THR A 130 15.94 6.49 -16.90
C THR A 130 16.31 5.06 -17.24
N ASP A 131 17.54 4.66 -16.94
CA ASP A 131 18.01 3.28 -17.10
C ASP A 131 17.22 2.32 -16.20
N PHE A 132 16.98 2.70 -14.94
CA PHE A 132 16.14 1.93 -14.04
C PHE A 132 14.74 1.70 -14.61
N LYS A 133 14.05 2.75 -15.08
CA LYS A 133 12.72 2.65 -15.68
C LYS A 133 12.69 1.75 -16.92
N LYS A 134 13.71 1.82 -17.79
CA LYS A 134 13.80 1.00 -19.01
C LYS A 134 13.99 -0.49 -18.73
N LYS A 135 14.65 -0.83 -17.62
CA LYS A 135 14.96 -2.22 -17.24
C LYS A 135 13.83 -2.94 -16.50
N HIS A 136 12.79 -2.22 -16.09
CA HIS A 136 11.68 -2.80 -15.34
C HIS A 136 10.43 -2.89 -16.21
N GLN A 137 9.67 -3.97 -16.02
CA GLN A 137 8.37 -4.12 -16.66
C GLN A 137 7.40 -3.09 -16.08
N LEU A 138 6.52 -2.59 -16.94
CA LEU A 138 5.42 -1.74 -16.51
C LEU A 138 4.22 -2.62 -16.18
N TYR A 139 3.51 -2.28 -15.10
CA TYR A 139 2.23 -2.90 -14.80
C TYR A 139 1.23 -2.62 -15.93
N GLN A 140 0.33 -3.57 -16.14
CA GLN A 140 -0.80 -3.37 -17.04
C GLN A 140 -1.67 -2.23 -16.51
N LEU A 141 -2.27 -1.47 -17.42
CA LEU A 141 -3.26 -0.48 -17.03
C LEU A 141 -4.46 -1.18 -16.39
N PRO A 142 -5.00 -0.67 -15.27
CA PRO A 142 -6.24 -1.16 -14.71
C PRO A 142 -7.35 -1.18 -15.77
N ASN A 143 -8.14 -2.25 -15.80
CA ASN A 143 -9.34 -2.29 -16.62
C ASN A 143 -10.42 -1.44 -15.95
N SER A 144 -11.16 -0.66 -16.72
CA SER A 144 -12.32 0.05 -16.21
C SER A 144 -13.30 -0.90 -15.51
N PHE A 145 -13.91 -0.44 -14.43
CA PHE A 145 -14.84 -1.23 -13.65
C PHE A 145 -16.03 -1.67 -14.50
N MET A 146 -16.22 -2.99 -14.59
CA MET A 146 -17.44 -3.58 -15.15
C MET A 146 -18.34 -4.05 -14.01
N PRO A 147 -19.56 -3.51 -13.86
CA PRO A 147 -20.49 -3.99 -12.85
C PRO A 147 -20.86 -5.46 -13.12
N VAL A 148 -20.60 -6.33 -12.14
CA VAL A 148 -20.90 -7.76 -12.23
C VAL A 148 -22.38 -7.98 -11.90
N GLY A 149 -23.28 -7.93 -12.90
CA GLY A 149 -24.71 -8.26 -12.72
C GLY A 149 -25.68 -7.52 -13.64
N HIS A 150 -26.57 -8.29 -14.28
CA HIS A 150 -27.58 -7.95 -15.30
C HIS A 150 -27.83 -6.46 -15.62
N THR A 151 -27.24 -6.01 -16.73
CA THR A 151 -27.88 -5.00 -17.57
C THR A 151 -29.19 -5.60 -18.14
N LYS A 152 -30.29 -5.49 -17.39
CA LYS A 152 -31.60 -5.44 -18.05
C LYS A 152 -31.64 -4.12 -18.81
N SER A 153 -31.13 -4.15 -20.03
CA SER A 153 -31.43 -3.14 -21.03
C SER A 153 -32.94 -3.13 -21.20
N LYS A 154 -33.61 -2.14 -20.60
CA LYS A 154 -34.96 -1.77 -20.99
C LYS A 154 -34.80 -0.81 -22.17
N LEU A 155 -34.87 -1.38 -23.37
CA LEU A 155 -35.38 -0.73 -24.56
C LEU A 155 -36.73 -1.35 -24.86
#